data_AF-A0AAE0TDM9-F1
#
_entry.id   AF-A0AAE0TDM9-F1
#
_cell.length_a   1.000
_cell.length_b   1.000
_cell.length_c   1.000
_cell.angle_alpha   90.00
_cell.angle_beta   90.00
_cell.angle_gamma   90.00
#
_symmetry.space_group_name_H-M   'P 1'
#
loop_
_entity.id
_entity.type
_entity.pdbx_description
1 polymer ?
#
loop_
_entity_poly.entity_id
_entity_poly.type
_entity_poly.pdbx_seq_one_letter_code
_entity_poly.pdbx_strand_id
1 'polypeptide(L)'
;MAEASTEKGPSEKEAPLLGGHVRPYESEFERKTICTKKRTLIIAIILIMLVLYAVGLAIGLAIGLHARKSSASESERNSELTQIPIGAVVTDHEACSDVGRDILARGGTAVDAAIAALVCVGVRTPHSMGIGGGCFMVIYDKYNKKAVAIDGREVAPMAATADVFSNHSGYAWGGKMIGVPGELMAYKKAHQMYGRLPWKSLFEPAIKMAEEGHPLGNSTAMALAVVAKNLKNLEKYPYFCEMFCKDGRVLKEGETVKMLKLARLLKGVAEQGPDFMYKNDDVVLDLVAEINQAGGIFHYLDFKKYEPKDYPAEEFVIGDYNLYTLGAPSGGPILELILNVLEGYNITADEISTPEREAELFHKVIEAMKFASADRLYLGDPDFVTIDKLLQKLKSEDYAAYIRSRIHLNTTHDISYYTNHTGQASHSFGTSHVSVLSPYGDAVSVTSTINYYFGSLVVSNSTGIIWNNEMKDFTFKESKTSPMDGRKIGGPFTLCSIVKDGKENRWTPLPLWGMVQDGKG
;
A
#
# COMPACT_ATOMS: atom_id res chain seq x y z
N MET A 1 -17.20 -21.30 -98.24
CA MET A 1 -18.06 -20.59 -99.21
C MET A 1 -17.89 -19.11 -98.94
N ALA A 2 -17.00 -18.42 -99.66
CA ALA A 2 -17.19 -17.93 -101.03
C ALA A 2 -17.82 -16.53 -101.02
N GLU A 3 -16.94 -15.54 -101.21
CA GLU A 3 -16.98 -14.40 -102.15
C GLU A 3 -18.28 -13.69 -102.58
N ALA A 4 -18.04 -12.41 -102.90
CA ALA A 4 -18.64 -11.57 -103.96
C ALA A 4 -19.96 -10.86 -103.60
N SER A 5 -20.26 -9.62 -104.02
CA SER A 5 -19.58 -8.61 -104.85
C SER A 5 -20.52 -7.38 -105.01
N THR A 6 -20.00 -6.28 -105.61
CA THR A 6 -20.66 -5.37 -106.60
C THR A 6 -21.77 -4.41 -106.10
N GLU A 7 -22.02 -3.19 -106.61
CA GLU A 7 -21.46 -2.30 -107.66
C GLU A 7 -22.14 -0.90 -107.60
N LYS A 8 -21.46 0.11 -108.19
CA LYS A 8 -21.88 1.27 -109.05
C LYS A 8 -23.19 2.09 -108.89
N GLY A 9 -23.06 3.41 -109.11
CA GLY A 9 -23.98 4.21 -109.96
C GLY A 9 -24.06 5.73 -109.69
N PRO A 10 -24.34 6.62 -110.69
CA PRO A 10 -23.63 7.92 -110.87
C PRO A 10 -24.49 9.20 -111.15
N SER A 11 -23.78 10.30 -111.51
CA SER A 11 -24.17 11.46 -112.40
C SER A 11 -24.98 12.63 -111.77
N GLU A 12 -24.92 13.91 -112.19
CA GLU A 12 -24.31 14.63 -113.33
C GLU A 12 -24.39 16.18 -113.12
N LYS A 13 -23.45 16.92 -113.76
CA LYS A 13 -23.52 18.29 -114.39
C LYS A 13 -23.90 19.54 -113.53
N GLU A 14 -23.40 20.77 -113.77
CA GLU A 14 -22.99 21.48 -115.00
C GLU A 14 -22.09 22.72 -114.69
N ALA A 15 -21.38 23.26 -115.69
CA ALA A 15 -20.39 24.38 -115.66
C ALA A 15 -21.07 25.78 -115.90
N PRO A 16 -20.41 26.99 -116.04
CA PRO A 16 -19.13 27.28 -116.73
C PRO A 16 -18.21 28.47 -116.27
N LEU A 17 -16.93 28.36 -116.67
CA LEU A 17 -15.91 29.32 -117.22
C LEU A 17 -15.80 30.82 -116.82
N LEU A 18 -14.57 31.30 -116.51
CA LEU A 18 -13.65 32.06 -117.41
C LEU A 18 -12.40 32.70 -116.71
N GLY A 19 -11.21 32.51 -117.32
CA GLY A 19 -10.02 33.42 -117.39
C GLY A 19 -9.25 33.80 -116.10
N GLY A 20 -7.91 33.91 -116.01
CA GLY A 20 -6.78 33.83 -116.94
C GLY A 20 -5.55 34.58 -116.36
N HIS A 21 -4.43 33.85 -116.16
CA HIS A 21 -2.98 34.22 -116.04
C HIS A 21 -2.48 35.36 -115.10
N VAL A 22 -1.43 35.21 -114.26
CA VAL A 22 0.04 35.16 -114.54
C VAL A 22 0.81 34.86 -113.22
N ARG A 23 1.98 34.21 -113.29
CA ARG A 23 3.02 33.92 -112.23
C ARG A 23 4.19 34.94 -112.32
N PRO A 24 5.31 34.90 -111.53
CA PRO A 24 5.62 34.46 -110.14
C PRO A 24 6.56 35.46 -109.38
N TYR A 25 6.94 35.20 -108.12
CA TYR A 25 8.34 35.24 -107.56
C TYR A 25 8.33 35.12 -106.01
N GLU A 26 9.24 34.32 -105.45
CA GLU A 26 9.38 33.95 -104.03
C GLU A 26 9.97 35.08 -103.15
N SER A 27 9.70 35.06 -101.83
CA SER A 27 10.73 35.42 -100.82
C SER A 27 10.46 34.82 -99.43
N GLU A 28 11.56 34.40 -98.80
CA GLU A 28 11.81 33.65 -97.55
C GLU A 28 11.16 34.08 -96.22
N PHE A 29 10.05 34.82 -96.20
CA PHE A 29 9.56 35.41 -94.93
C PHE A 29 8.68 34.50 -94.05
N GLU A 30 8.05 33.46 -94.60
CA GLU A 30 7.03 32.68 -93.85
C GLU A 30 7.58 31.58 -92.91
N ARG A 31 8.85 31.18 -93.01
CA ARG A 31 9.40 30.11 -92.15
C ARG A 31 9.69 30.53 -90.70
N LYS A 32 9.81 31.84 -90.41
CA LYS A 32 10.13 32.32 -89.03
C LYS A 32 8.91 32.46 -88.11
N THR A 33 7.69 32.59 -88.66
CA THR A 33 6.48 32.89 -87.86
C THR A 33 5.76 31.64 -87.34
N ILE A 34 5.91 30.49 -88.02
CA ILE A 34 5.31 29.21 -87.60
C ILE A 34 6.11 28.57 -86.44
N CYS A 35 7.42 28.79 -86.40
CA CYS A 35 8.31 28.22 -85.37
C CYS A 35 8.16 28.93 -84.00
N THR A 36 7.83 30.22 -84.00
CA THR A 36 7.56 31.02 -82.79
C THR A 36 6.22 30.64 -82.14
N LYS A 37 5.13 30.51 -82.91
CA LYS A 37 3.80 30.14 -82.37
C LYS A 37 3.79 28.76 -81.68
N LYS A 38 4.44 27.75 -82.25
CA LYS A 38 4.57 26.41 -81.64
C LYS A 38 5.41 26.44 -80.34
N ARG A 39 6.47 27.25 -80.28
CA ARG A 39 7.27 27.43 -79.06
C ARG A 39 6.47 28.10 -77.94
N THR A 40 5.68 29.14 -78.23
CA THR A 40 4.79 29.77 -77.23
C THR A 40 3.71 28.81 -76.72
N LEU A 41 3.15 27.95 -77.59
CA LEU A 41 2.16 26.95 -77.17
C LEU A 41 2.77 25.89 -76.25
N ILE A 42 3.98 25.40 -76.56
CA ILE A 42 4.69 24.43 -75.72
C ILE A 42 5.05 25.05 -74.37
N ILE A 43 5.54 26.29 -74.35
CA ILE A 43 5.85 27.01 -73.11
C ILE A 43 4.59 27.23 -72.27
N ALA A 44 3.46 27.57 -72.89
CA ALA A 44 2.18 27.71 -72.18
C ALA A 44 1.70 26.39 -71.56
N ILE A 45 1.83 25.28 -72.28
CA ILE A 45 1.48 23.94 -71.76
C ILE A 45 2.40 23.56 -70.58
N ILE A 46 3.70 23.81 -70.69
CA ILE A 46 4.66 23.54 -69.60
C ILE A 46 4.32 24.38 -68.37
N LEU A 47 3.98 25.66 -68.54
CA LEU A 47 3.56 26.53 -67.45
C LEU A 47 2.27 26.05 -66.78
N ILE A 48 1.27 25.61 -67.57
CA ILE A 48 0.03 25.04 -67.02
C ILE A 48 0.32 23.77 -66.23
N MET A 49 1.18 22.88 -66.74
CA MET A 49 1.58 21.66 -66.04
C MET A 49 2.34 21.95 -64.75
N LEU A 50 3.21 22.97 -64.73
CA LEU A 50 3.90 23.42 -63.52
C LEU A 50 2.94 24.00 -62.48
N VAL A 51 1.94 24.77 -62.91
CA VAL A 51 0.91 25.30 -62.01
C VAL A 51 0.07 24.16 -61.43
N LEU A 52 -0.35 23.20 -62.24
CA LEU A 52 -1.11 22.03 -61.78
C LEU A 52 -0.28 21.17 -60.79
N TYR A 53 1.01 21.02 -61.05
CA TYR A 53 1.93 20.32 -60.14
C TYR A 53 2.08 21.06 -58.80
N ALA A 54 2.24 22.39 -58.83
CA ALA A 54 2.34 23.22 -57.63
C ALA A 54 1.04 23.19 -56.81
N VAL A 55 -0.12 23.22 -57.47
CA VAL A 55 -1.42 23.08 -56.80
C VAL A 55 -1.58 21.69 -56.18
N GLY A 56 -1.19 20.63 -56.90
CA GLY A 56 -1.20 19.26 -56.38
C GLY A 56 -0.30 19.10 -55.14
N LEU A 57 0.90 19.69 -55.16
CA LEU A 57 1.81 19.74 -54.01
C LEU A 57 1.21 20.51 -52.84
N ALA A 58 0.59 21.67 -53.09
CA ALA A 58 -0.03 22.48 -52.04
C ALA A 58 -1.22 21.75 -51.38
N ILE A 59 -2.06 21.08 -52.17
CA ILE A 59 -3.17 20.25 -51.67
C ILE A 59 -2.62 19.05 -50.88
N GLY A 60 -1.60 18.37 -51.41
CA GLY A 60 -0.95 17.25 -50.71
C GLY A 60 -0.33 17.67 -49.38
N LEU A 61 0.33 18.84 -49.32
CA LEU A 61 0.86 19.41 -48.08
C LEU A 61 -0.24 19.79 -47.10
N ALA A 62 -1.33 20.41 -47.59
CA ALA A 62 -2.47 20.80 -46.75
C ALA A 62 -3.15 19.57 -46.13
N ILE A 63 -3.37 18.51 -46.91
CA ILE A 63 -3.94 17.24 -46.43
C ILE A 63 -2.97 16.57 -45.44
N GLY A 64 -1.66 16.53 -45.76
CA GLY A 64 -0.66 15.95 -44.86
C GLY A 64 -0.52 16.71 -43.53
N LEU A 65 -0.57 18.04 -43.54
CA LEU A 65 -0.55 18.87 -42.34
C LEU A 65 -1.85 18.74 -41.54
N HIS A 66 -3.01 18.62 -42.19
CA HIS A 66 -4.28 18.41 -41.51
C HIS A 66 -4.37 17.02 -40.88
N ALA A 67 -3.90 15.98 -41.58
CA ALA A 67 -3.81 14.62 -41.05
C ALA A 67 -2.84 14.55 -39.85
N ARG A 68 -1.68 15.21 -39.93
CA ARG A 68 -0.72 15.30 -38.82
C ARG A 68 -1.25 16.08 -37.63
N LYS A 69 -2.04 17.14 -37.86
CA LYS A 69 -2.70 17.91 -36.79
C LYS A 69 -3.83 17.11 -36.15
N SER A 70 -4.58 16.33 -36.92
CA SER A 70 -5.60 15.40 -36.41
C SER A 70 -4.96 14.28 -35.59
N SER A 71 -3.88 13.66 -36.09
CA SER A 71 -3.18 12.58 -35.36
C SER A 71 -2.45 13.08 -34.12
N ALA A 72 -1.87 14.29 -34.15
CA ALA A 72 -1.27 14.90 -32.96
C ALA A 72 -2.33 15.26 -31.92
N SER A 73 -3.47 15.82 -32.35
CA SER A 73 -4.60 16.14 -31.48
C SER A 73 -5.31 14.90 -30.92
N GLU A 74 -5.32 13.78 -31.64
CA GLU A 74 -5.86 12.50 -31.19
C GLU A 74 -4.87 11.74 -30.30
N SER A 75 -3.56 11.88 -30.53
CA SER A 75 -2.50 11.40 -29.63
C SER A 75 -2.44 12.18 -28.32
N GLU A 76 -2.63 13.50 -28.35
CA GLU A 76 -2.70 14.34 -27.15
C GLU A 76 -4.03 14.12 -26.40
N ARG A 77 -5.17 14.00 -27.11
CA ARG A 77 -6.45 13.63 -26.47
C ARG A 77 -6.49 12.20 -25.95
N ASN A 78 -5.74 11.26 -26.53
CA ASN A 78 -5.59 9.90 -26.01
C ASN A 78 -4.60 9.82 -24.84
N SER A 79 -3.66 10.77 -24.72
CA SER A 79 -2.80 10.93 -23.53
C SER A 79 -3.53 11.64 -22.38
N GLU A 80 -4.48 12.52 -22.70
CA GLU A 80 -5.41 13.17 -21.75
C GLU A 80 -6.71 12.38 -21.53
N LEU A 81 -6.85 11.19 -22.16
CA LEU A 81 -7.94 10.27 -21.87
C LEU A 81 -7.69 9.62 -20.51
N THR A 82 -7.89 10.43 -19.46
CA THR A 82 -7.94 10.04 -18.05
C THR A 82 -6.75 9.18 -17.61
N GLN A 83 -5.77 9.80 -16.94
CA GLN A 83 -5.19 9.10 -15.79
C GLN A 83 -6.37 8.78 -14.87
N ILE A 84 -7.02 7.63 -15.08
CA ILE A 84 -7.92 7.05 -14.10
C ILE A 84 -7.06 7.04 -12.85
N PRO A 85 -7.41 7.76 -11.79
CA PRO A 85 -6.55 7.78 -10.63
C PRO A 85 -6.42 6.33 -10.17
N ILE A 86 -5.21 5.77 -10.30
CA ILE A 86 -5.00 4.36 -10.01
C ILE A 86 -4.90 4.27 -8.50
N GLY A 87 -5.97 3.81 -7.86
CA GLY A 87 -5.88 3.38 -6.47
C GLY A 87 -4.96 2.16 -6.36
N ALA A 88 -4.21 2.07 -5.26
CA ALA A 88 -3.31 0.95 -5.00
C ALA A 88 -3.59 0.37 -3.62
N VAL A 89 -3.56 -0.96 -3.53
CA VAL A 89 -3.64 -1.69 -2.26
C VAL A 89 -2.47 -2.65 -2.20
N VAL A 90 -1.71 -2.57 -1.11
CA VAL A 90 -0.56 -3.43 -0.84
C VAL A 90 -0.80 -4.14 0.48
N THR A 91 -0.73 -5.47 0.43
CA THR A 91 -0.81 -6.35 1.60
C THR A 91 0.28 -7.43 1.48
N ASP A 92 0.47 -8.21 2.54
CA ASP A 92 1.37 -9.37 2.55
C ASP A 92 0.77 -10.62 1.86
N HIS A 93 -0.45 -10.50 1.30
CA HIS A 93 -1.14 -11.60 0.63
C HIS A 93 -1.92 -11.15 -0.61
N GLU A 94 -1.56 -11.66 -1.79
CA GLU A 94 -2.17 -11.30 -3.09
C GLU A 94 -3.71 -11.21 -3.07
N ALA A 95 -4.39 -12.28 -2.64
CA ALA A 95 -5.86 -12.31 -2.56
C ALA A 95 -6.47 -11.20 -1.69
N CYS A 96 -5.75 -10.66 -0.70
CA CYS A 96 -6.23 -9.57 0.15
C CYS A 96 -5.95 -8.20 -0.45
N SER A 97 -4.88 -8.07 -1.24
CA SER A 97 -4.70 -6.91 -2.13
C SER A 97 -5.84 -6.84 -3.16
N ASP A 98 -6.25 -7.98 -3.73
CA ASP A 98 -7.41 -8.07 -4.62
C ASP A 98 -8.71 -7.65 -3.93
N VAL A 99 -8.96 -8.12 -2.71
CA VAL A 99 -10.14 -7.71 -1.93
C VAL A 99 -10.19 -6.20 -1.72
N GLY A 100 -9.07 -5.58 -1.32
CA GLY A 100 -9.02 -4.13 -1.14
C GLY A 100 -9.18 -3.37 -2.46
N ARG A 101 -8.55 -3.84 -3.54
CA ARG A 101 -8.73 -3.27 -4.89
C ARG A 101 -10.19 -3.31 -5.32
N ASP A 102 -10.87 -4.44 -5.13
CA ASP A 102 -12.27 -4.63 -5.52
C ASP A 102 -13.21 -3.75 -4.68
N ILE A 103 -12.83 -3.39 -3.46
CA ILE A 103 -13.54 -2.40 -2.64
C ILE A 103 -13.37 -0.99 -3.19
N LEU A 104 -12.14 -0.59 -3.56
CA LEU A 104 -11.90 0.69 -4.24
C LEU A 104 -12.67 0.77 -5.56
N ALA A 105 -12.66 -0.31 -6.35
CA ALA A 105 -13.37 -0.40 -7.63
C ALA A 105 -14.90 -0.26 -7.49
N ARG A 106 -15.46 -0.65 -6.33
CA ARG A 106 -16.88 -0.46 -5.98
C ARG A 106 -17.17 0.93 -5.40
N GLY A 107 -16.23 1.86 -5.46
CA GLY A 107 -16.39 3.24 -5.01
C GLY A 107 -16.16 3.46 -3.51
N GLY A 108 -15.57 2.47 -2.82
CA GLY A 108 -15.17 2.61 -1.42
C GLY A 108 -13.99 3.55 -1.21
N THR A 109 -13.81 4.01 0.03
CA THR A 109 -12.69 4.88 0.42
C THR A 109 -11.41 4.08 0.65
N ALA A 110 -10.28 4.77 0.86
CA ALA A 110 -9.05 4.11 1.32
C ALA A 110 -9.28 3.31 2.62
N VAL A 111 -10.14 3.82 3.51
CA VAL A 111 -10.49 3.16 4.78
C VAL A 111 -11.36 1.93 4.56
N ASP A 112 -12.38 2.00 3.71
CA ASP A 112 -13.18 0.82 3.36
C ASP A 112 -12.29 -0.31 2.82
N ALA A 113 -11.39 0.03 1.89
CA ALA A 113 -10.48 -0.92 1.27
C ALA A 113 -9.46 -1.48 2.26
N ALA A 114 -8.92 -0.65 3.16
CA ALA A 114 -8.01 -1.09 4.21
C ALA A 114 -8.69 -2.07 5.16
N ILE A 115 -9.90 -1.77 5.64
CA ILE A 115 -10.65 -2.67 6.55
C ILE A 115 -10.92 -4.02 5.89
N ALA A 116 -11.44 -4.03 4.65
CA ALA A 116 -11.73 -5.28 3.95
C ALA A 116 -10.46 -6.11 3.69
N ALA A 117 -9.35 -5.45 3.31
CA ALA A 117 -8.06 -6.09 3.15
C ALA A 117 -7.56 -6.68 4.48
N LEU A 118 -7.64 -5.94 5.59
CA LEU A 118 -7.20 -6.40 6.91
C LEU A 118 -8.00 -7.60 7.42
N VAL A 119 -9.32 -7.59 7.27
CA VAL A 119 -10.16 -8.74 7.66
C VAL A 119 -9.82 -9.96 6.79
N CYS A 120 -9.51 -9.78 5.51
CA CYS A 120 -8.99 -10.84 4.65
C CYS A 120 -7.63 -11.36 5.13
N VAL A 121 -6.69 -10.46 5.47
CA VAL A 121 -5.35 -10.81 5.97
C VAL A 121 -5.48 -11.64 7.25
N GLY A 122 -6.39 -11.28 8.16
CA GLY A 122 -6.64 -12.07 9.38
C GLY A 122 -7.12 -13.51 9.13
N VAL A 123 -7.70 -13.77 7.96
CA VAL A 123 -8.07 -15.13 7.50
C VAL A 123 -6.91 -15.81 6.76
N ARG A 124 -6.17 -15.08 5.91
CA ARG A 124 -5.14 -15.64 5.02
C ARG A 124 -3.76 -15.80 5.67
N THR A 125 -3.40 -14.91 6.58
CA THR A 125 -2.14 -14.90 7.36
C THR A 125 -2.42 -14.87 8.87
N PRO A 126 -3.21 -15.82 9.40
CA PRO A 126 -3.68 -15.84 10.80
C PRO A 126 -2.55 -16.04 11.82
N HIS A 127 -1.34 -16.35 11.33
CA HIS A 127 -0.14 -16.47 12.16
C HIS A 127 0.41 -15.10 12.56
N SER A 128 0.05 -14.02 11.87
CA SER A 128 0.67 -12.69 12.03
C SER A 128 -0.28 -11.64 12.59
N MET A 129 -1.56 -11.64 12.21
CA MET A 129 -2.54 -10.68 12.73
C MET A 129 -3.96 -11.24 12.68
N GLY A 130 -4.90 -10.49 13.26
CA GLY A 130 -6.33 -10.75 13.18
C GLY A 130 -7.07 -10.20 14.38
N ILE A 131 -8.40 -10.29 14.35
CA ILE A 131 -9.32 -9.65 15.32
C ILE A 131 -9.10 -10.01 16.81
N GLY A 132 -8.25 -10.98 17.11
CA GLY A 132 -7.78 -11.30 18.46
C GLY A 132 -6.58 -10.47 18.92
N GLY A 133 -6.12 -9.49 18.14
CA GLY A 133 -5.04 -8.56 18.47
C GLY A 133 -5.41 -7.10 18.32
N GLY A 134 -4.43 -6.29 17.96
CA GLY A 134 -4.54 -4.84 17.90
C GLY A 134 -3.87 -4.26 16.66
N CYS A 135 -4.21 -3.02 16.37
CA CYS A 135 -3.65 -2.32 15.23
C CYS A 135 -3.38 -0.85 15.54
N PHE A 136 -2.47 -0.31 14.76
CA PHE A 136 -2.27 1.12 14.65
C PHE A 136 -2.62 1.52 13.20
N MET A 137 -3.28 2.66 13.03
CA MET A 137 -3.74 3.12 11.71
C MET A 137 -3.46 4.61 11.55
N VAL A 138 -2.82 4.99 10.45
CA VAL A 138 -2.69 6.40 10.02
C VAL A 138 -3.55 6.60 8.80
N ILE A 139 -4.41 7.61 8.84
CA ILE A 139 -5.32 7.99 7.75
C ILE A 139 -4.93 9.41 7.32
N TYR A 140 -4.48 9.57 6.08
CA TYR A 140 -4.27 10.87 5.47
C TYR A 140 -5.49 11.24 4.63
N ASP A 141 -6.14 12.33 5.03
CA ASP A 141 -7.24 12.97 4.32
C ASP A 141 -6.67 14.03 3.37
N LYS A 142 -6.78 13.75 2.07
CA LYS A 142 -6.23 14.59 1.02
C LYS A 142 -6.98 15.91 0.88
N TYR A 143 -8.29 15.90 1.11
CA TYR A 143 -9.12 17.10 0.98
C TYR A 143 -8.77 18.11 2.06
N ASN A 144 -8.66 17.66 3.31
CA ASN A 144 -8.33 18.51 4.44
C ASN A 144 -6.83 18.71 4.66
N LYS A 145 -5.98 17.94 3.96
CA LYS A 145 -4.52 17.91 4.14
C LYS A 145 -4.12 17.65 5.59
N LYS A 146 -4.74 16.65 6.21
CA LYS A 146 -4.51 16.28 7.61
C LYS A 146 -4.39 14.78 7.75
N ALA A 147 -3.60 14.35 8.72
CA ALA A 147 -3.52 12.95 9.10
C ALA A 147 -4.08 12.73 10.51
N VAL A 148 -4.81 11.63 10.67
CA VAL A 148 -5.30 11.13 11.95
C VAL A 148 -4.63 9.79 12.23
N ALA A 149 -4.19 9.62 13.47
CA ALA A 149 -3.78 8.34 14.02
C ALA A 149 -4.93 7.72 14.81
N ILE A 150 -5.19 6.44 14.58
CA ILE A 150 -6.09 5.61 15.39
C ILE A 150 -5.23 4.53 16.05
N ASP A 151 -5.29 4.51 17.38
CA ASP A 151 -4.60 3.57 18.24
C ASP A 151 -5.61 2.56 18.79
N GLY A 152 -5.66 1.42 18.09
CA GLY A 152 -6.35 0.19 18.47
C GLY A 152 -5.44 -0.83 19.14
N ARG A 153 -4.40 -0.37 19.84
CA ARG A 153 -3.50 -1.24 20.63
C ARG A 153 -4.28 -1.94 21.73
N GLU A 154 -3.86 -3.15 22.04
CA GLU A 154 -4.38 -3.92 23.16
C GLU A 154 -4.11 -3.23 24.50
N VAL A 155 -5.06 -3.42 25.41
CA VAL A 155 -4.91 -3.03 26.82
C VAL A 155 -4.79 -4.25 27.71
N ALA A 156 -4.06 -4.10 28.80
CA ALA A 156 -4.07 -5.04 29.89
C ALA A 156 -5.48 -5.19 30.46
N PRO A 157 -5.91 -6.42 30.80
CA PRO A 157 -7.11 -6.65 31.59
C PRO A 157 -7.08 -5.82 32.88
N MET A 158 -8.25 -5.37 33.35
CA MET A 158 -8.36 -4.55 34.57
C MET A 158 -7.80 -5.23 35.82
N ALA A 159 -7.74 -6.56 35.84
CA ALA A 159 -7.17 -7.32 36.96
C ALA A 159 -5.64 -7.49 36.88
N ALA A 160 -4.98 -6.99 35.83
CA ALA A 160 -3.54 -7.10 35.67
C ALA A 160 -2.79 -6.25 36.71
N THR A 161 -1.75 -6.84 37.30
CA THR A 161 -0.89 -6.18 38.30
C THR A 161 0.57 -6.19 37.83
N ALA A 162 1.41 -5.36 38.46
CA ALA A 162 2.84 -5.25 38.09
C ALA A 162 3.61 -6.56 38.27
N ASP A 163 3.14 -7.42 39.17
CA ASP A 163 3.71 -8.72 39.52
C ASP A 163 3.01 -9.89 38.81
N VAL A 164 2.09 -9.65 37.87
CA VAL A 164 1.34 -10.70 37.15
C VAL A 164 2.27 -11.74 36.49
N PHE A 165 3.51 -11.35 36.19
CA PHE A 165 4.55 -12.20 35.61
C PHE A 165 5.73 -12.53 36.53
N SER A 166 5.71 -12.11 37.80
CA SER A 166 6.82 -12.28 38.76
C SER A 166 7.30 -13.74 38.92
N ASN A 167 6.41 -14.71 38.71
CA ASN A 167 6.69 -16.15 38.78
C ASN A 167 6.59 -16.87 37.42
N HIS A 168 6.58 -16.14 36.30
CA HIS A 168 6.55 -16.75 34.96
C HIS A 168 7.97 -16.94 34.41
N SER A 169 8.45 -18.17 34.46
CA SER A 169 9.67 -18.60 33.76
C SER A 169 9.40 -19.11 32.33
N GLY A 170 8.17 -18.93 31.84
CA GLY A 170 7.65 -19.57 30.63
C GLY A 170 7.72 -18.71 29.36
N TYR A 171 7.70 -19.40 28.21
CA TYR A 171 7.50 -18.81 26.88
C TYR A 171 6.23 -17.94 26.83
N ALA A 172 6.16 -17.05 25.85
CA ALA A 172 5.12 -16.02 25.68
C ALA A 172 3.72 -16.55 25.30
N TRP A 173 3.25 -17.64 25.91
CA TRP A 173 2.00 -18.33 25.57
C TRP A 173 1.05 -18.40 26.77
N GLY A 174 -0.22 -18.73 26.48
CA GLY A 174 -1.28 -18.89 27.48
C GLY A 174 -2.06 -17.59 27.75
N GLY A 175 -3.17 -17.75 28.48
CA GLY A 175 -4.16 -16.69 28.66
C GLY A 175 -3.66 -15.44 29.39
N LYS A 176 -2.61 -15.56 30.21
CA LYS A 176 -1.99 -14.42 30.92
C LYS A 176 -1.29 -13.44 29.99
N MET A 177 -0.92 -13.89 28.79
CA MET A 177 -0.22 -13.05 27.83
C MET A 177 -1.19 -12.24 26.95
N ILE A 178 -2.49 -12.55 27.01
CA ILE A 178 -3.51 -11.94 26.16
C ILE A 178 -3.84 -10.54 26.70
N GLY A 179 -3.73 -9.53 25.84
CA GLY A 179 -4.34 -8.21 26.03
C GLY A 179 -5.74 -8.17 25.42
N VAL A 180 -6.58 -7.25 25.88
CA VAL A 180 -7.92 -7.02 25.31
C VAL A 180 -7.74 -6.56 23.86
N PRO A 181 -8.31 -7.28 22.86
CA PRO A 181 -8.09 -6.98 21.46
C PRO A 181 -8.74 -5.65 21.06
N GLY A 182 -8.06 -4.88 20.22
CA GLY A 182 -8.51 -3.56 19.79
C GLY A 182 -8.89 -3.42 18.32
N GLU A 183 -8.50 -4.40 17.51
CA GLU A 183 -8.51 -4.29 16.05
C GLU A 183 -9.89 -3.95 15.46
N LEU A 184 -10.94 -4.70 15.84
CA LEU A 184 -12.30 -4.48 15.32
C LEU A 184 -12.90 -3.14 15.74
N MET A 185 -12.61 -2.69 16.95
CA MET A 185 -13.10 -1.41 17.44
C MET A 185 -12.41 -0.25 16.72
N ALA A 186 -11.11 -0.37 16.42
CA ALA A 186 -10.39 0.59 15.58
C ALA A 186 -10.97 0.64 14.16
N TYR A 187 -11.34 -0.50 13.57
CA TYR A 187 -12.01 -0.53 12.26
C TYR A 187 -13.35 0.19 12.26
N LYS A 188 -14.17 -0.02 13.29
CA LYS A 188 -15.43 0.72 13.44
C LYS A 188 -15.19 2.22 13.56
N LYS A 189 -14.21 2.64 14.37
CA LYS A 189 -13.88 4.06 14.52
C LYS A 189 -13.43 4.69 13.19
N ALA A 190 -12.52 4.02 12.47
CA ALA A 190 -12.07 4.46 11.15
C ALA A 190 -13.23 4.55 10.14
N HIS A 191 -14.08 3.51 10.09
CA HIS A 191 -15.24 3.46 9.20
C HIS A 191 -16.27 4.55 9.51
N GLN A 192 -16.49 4.86 10.79
CA GLN A 192 -17.37 5.96 11.20
C GLN A 192 -16.85 7.33 10.78
N MET A 193 -15.52 7.52 10.74
CA MET A 193 -14.90 8.79 10.36
C MET A 193 -14.78 8.96 8.84
N TYR A 194 -14.42 7.90 8.11
CA TYR A 194 -13.99 7.97 6.71
C TYR A 194 -14.53 6.84 5.82
N GLY A 195 -15.37 5.95 6.35
CA GLY A 195 -16.00 4.87 5.57
C GLY A 195 -17.15 5.37 4.70
N ARG A 196 -17.42 4.64 3.62
CA ARG A 196 -18.52 4.97 2.68
C ARG A 196 -19.37 3.76 2.35
N LEU A 197 -18.77 2.61 2.12
CA LEU A 197 -19.53 1.40 1.81
C LEU A 197 -20.24 0.84 3.05
N PRO A 198 -21.33 0.07 2.89
CA PRO A 198 -21.98 -0.60 4.00
C PRO A 198 -21.00 -1.51 4.75
N TRP A 199 -20.92 -1.38 6.08
CA TRP A 199 -20.01 -2.15 6.95
C TRP A 199 -19.98 -3.65 6.61
N LYS A 200 -21.16 -4.27 6.46
CA LYS A 200 -21.31 -5.68 6.11
C LYS A 200 -20.50 -6.10 4.88
N SER A 201 -20.48 -5.26 3.84
CA SER A 201 -19.82 -5.56 2.56
C SER A 201 -18.29 -5.64 2.66
N LEU A 202 -17.70 -5.09 3.73
CA LEU A 202 -16.26 -5.14 3.98
C LEU A 202 -15.82 -6.52 4.51
N PHE A 203 -16.75 -7.28 5.10
CA PHE A 203 -16.47 -8.57 5.74
C PHE A 203 -16.82 -9.77 4.86
N GLU A 204 -17.75 -9.61 3.91
CA GLU A 204 -18.25 -10.68 3.04
C GLU A 204 -17.14 -11.50 2.34
N PRO A 205 -16.08 -10.88 1.75
CA PRO A 205 -15.04 -11.65 1.09
C PRO A 205 -14.29 -12.58 2.05
N ALA A 206 -13.93 -12.06 3.24
CA ALA A 206 -13.20 -12.82 4.26
C ALA A 206 -14.06 -13.92 4.90
N ILE A 207 -15.35 -13.63 5.14
CA ILE A 207 -16.32 -14.64 5.59
C ILE A 207 -16.36 -15.80 4.59
N LYS A 208 -16.52 -15.51 3.30
CA LYS A 208 -16.57 -16.55 2.27
C LYS A 208 -15.29 -17.40 2.25
N MET A 209 -14.11 -16.77 2.31
CA MET A 209 -12.83 -17.48 2.36
C MET A 209 -12.71 -18.38 3.61
N ALA A 210 -13.17 -17.92 4.77
CA ALA A 210 -13.14 -18.69 6.01
C ALA A 210 -14.11 -19.90 5.98
N GLU A 211 -15.25 -19.79 5.30
CA GLU A 211 -16.26 -20.87 5.18
C GLU A 211 -15.91 -21.92 4.14
N GLU A 212 -15.61 -21.47 2.92
CA GLU A 212 -15.29 -22.36 1.80
C GLU A 212 -13.93 -23.03 2.03
N GLY A 213 -13.06 -22.34 2.75
CA GLY A 213 -11.69 -22.74 2.99
C GLY A 213 -10.77 -22.28 1.87
N HIS A 214 -9.48 -22.30 2.16
CA HIS A 214 -8.50 -21.70 1.27
C HIS A 214 -7.14 -22.41 1.39
N PRO A 215 -6.29 -22.41 0.35
CA PRO A 215 -4.98 -23.04 0.44
C PRO A 215 -4.11 -22.29 1.44
N LEU A 216 -3.40 -23.02 2.29
CA LEU A 216 -2.42 -22.48 3.24
C LEU A 216 -1.25 -21.87 2.47
N GLY A 217 -0.97 -20.59 2.71
CA GLY A 217 0.19 -19.90 2.13
C GLY A 217 1.52 -20.37 2.70
N ASN A 218 2.60 -20.14 1.95
CA ASN A 218 3.96 -20.51 2.34
C ASN A 218 4.38 -19.92 3.70
N SER A 219 4.13 -18.62 3.92
CA SER A 219 4.46 -17.93 5.18
C SER A 219 3.79 -18.56 6.39
N THR A 220 2.49 -18.83 6.30
CA THR A 220 1.74 -19.51 7.36
C THR A 220 2.25 -20.94 7.59
N ALA A 221 2.63 -21.67 6.53
CA ALA A 221 3.23 -23.01 6.66
C ALA A 221 4.60 -22.97 7.37
N MET A 222 5.44 -21.98 7.06
CA MET A 222 6.70 -21.75 7.76
C MET A 222 6.47 -21.44 9.24
N ALA A 223 5.53 -20.55 9.56
CA ALA A 223 5.17 -20.22 10.94
C ALA A 223 4.66 -21.44 11.72
N LEU A 224 3.81 -22.28 11.11
CA LEU A 224 3.38 -23.55 11.68
C LEU A 224 4.55 -24.49 11.96
N ALA A 225 5.51 -24.59 11.04
CA ALA A 225 6.69 -25.44 11.24
C ALA A 225 7.57 -24.94 12.41
N VAL A 226 7.68 -23.62 12.60
CA VAL A 226 8.38 -23.02 13.75
C VAL A 226 7.67 -23.36 15.06
N VAL A 227 6.36 -23.12 15.12
CA VAL A 227 5.56 -23.37 16.33
C VAL A 227 5.46 -24.87 16.64
N ALA A 228 5.32 -25.74 15.65
CA ALA A 228 5.23 -27.19 15.85
C ALA A 228 6.47 -27.77 16.56
N LYS A 229 7.67 -27.25 16.28
CA LYS A 229 8.92 -27.64 16.99
C LYS A 229 8.84 -27.36 18.49
N ASN A 230 8.12 -26.30 18.85
CA ASN A 230 7.96 -25.83 20.21
C ASN A 230 6.80 -26.52 20.94
N LEU A 231 5.75 -26.92 20.22
CA LEU A 231 4.54 -27.46 20.84
C LEU A 231 4.72 -28.86 21.46
N LYS A 232 5.72 -29.66 21.04
CA LYS A 232 6.11 -31.01 21.51
C LYS A 232 5.00 -32.08 21.56
N ASN A 233 3.79 -31.76 22.04
CA ASN A 233 2.58 -32.56 22.02
C ASN A 233 1.40 -31.68 21.54
N LEU A 234 0.97 -31.90 20.29
CA LEU A 234 -0.12 -31.19 19.65
C LEU A 234 -1.50 -31.48 20.29
N GLU A 235 -1.67 -32.61 20.96
CA GLU A 235 -2.94 -32.99 21.62
C GLU A 235 -3.32 -32.02 22.75
N LYS A 236 -2.35 -31.28 23.29
CA LYS A 236 -2.58 -30.23 24.29
C LYS A 236 -3.22 -28.97 23.71
N TYR A 237 -3.31 -28.86 22.39
CA TYR A 237 -3.82 -27.69 21.68
C TYR A 237 -4.94 -28.10 20.70
N PRO A 238 -6.04 -28.71 21.20
CA PRO A 238 -7.08 -29.27 20.34
C PRO A 238 -7.73 -28.23 19.43
N TYR A 239 -7.99 -27.02 19.92
CA TYR A 239 -8.62 -25.95 19.14
C TYR A 239 -7.69 -25.36 18.07
N PHE A 240 -6.39 -25.27 18.36
CA PHE A 240 -5.40 -24.93 17.35
C PHE A 240 -5.32 -26.01 16.27
N CYS A 241 -5.31 -27.28 16.68
CA CYS A 241 -5.25 -28.40 15.75
C CYS A 241 -6.53 -28.63 14.95
N GLU A 242 -7.69 -28.20 15.45
CA GLU A 242 -8.93 -28.16 14.68
C GLU A 242 -8.77 -27.33 13.38
N MET A 243 -7.96 -26.26 13.44
CA MET A 243 -7.69 -25.39 12.29
C MET A 243 -6.46 -25.78 11.49
N PHE A 244 -5.39 -26.18 12.17
CA PHE A 244 -4.04 -26.25 11.58
C PHE A 244 -3.38 -27.62 11.65
N CYS A 245 -4.09 -28.67 12.06
CA CYS A 245 -3.55 -30.03 12.08
C CYS A 245 -4.38 -31.00 11.24
N LYS A 246 -3.69 -31.98 10.67
CA LYS A 246 -4.27 -33.11 9.96
C LYS A 246 -3.39 -34.33 10.20
N ASP A 247 -3.99 -35.47 10.52
CA ASP A 247 -3.28 -36.74 10.73
C ASP A 247 -2.13 -36.63 11.75
N GLY A 248 -2.34 -35.90 12.86
CA GLY A 248 -1.36 -35.76 13.94
C GLY A 248 -0.16 -34.85 13.64
N ARG A 249 -0.18 -34.12 12.52
CA ARG A 249 0.84 -33.12 12.15
C ARG A 249 0.21 -31.78 11.81
N VAL A 250 1.00 -30.71 11.81
CA VAL A 250 0.56 -29.43 11.26
C VAL A 250 0.38 -29.48 9.74
N LEU A 251 -0.49 -28.61 9.22
CA LEU A 251 -0.72 -28.43 7.79
C LEU A 251 0.55 -27.90 7.09
N LYS A 252 0.68 -28.25 5.81
CA LYS A 252 1.72 -27.81 4.89
C LYS A 252 1.14 -26.86 3.85
N GLU A 253 2.03 -26.12 3.18
CA GLU A 253 1.67 -25.23 2.07
C GLU A 253 0.75 -25.94 1.06
N GLY A 254 -0.28 -25.24 0.61
CA GLY A 254 -1.28 -25.73 -0.34
C GLY A 254 -2.39 -26.58 0.27
N GLU A 255 -2.24 -27.11 1.50
CA GLU A 255 -3.34 -27.81 2.18
C GLU A 255 -4.46 -26.82 2.56
N THR A 256 -5.70 -27.27 2.53
CA THR A 256 -6.87 -26.41 2.79
C THR A 256 -7.04 -26.11 4.28
N VAL A 257 -7.15 -24.84 4.63
CA VAL A 257 -7.56 -24.36 5.95
C VAL A 257 -9.02 -23.94 5.91
N LYS A 258 -9.78 -24.27 6.95
CA LYS A 258 -11.15 -23.78 7.17
C LYS A 258 -11.26 -23.16 8.55
N MET A 259 -11.94 -22.02 8.64
CA MET A 259 -12.11 -21.27 9.89
C MET A 259 -13.60 -21.03 10.16
N LEU A 260 -14.39 -22.11 10.23
CA LEU A 260 -15.85 -22.04 10.28
C LEU A 260 -16.37 -21.27 11.50
N LYS A 261 -15.72 -21.41 12.66
CA LYS A 261 -16.06 -20.68 13.88
C LYS A 261 -15.81 -19.18 13.71
N LEU A 262 -14.66 -18.82 13.14
CA LEU A 262 -14.31 -17.43 12.85
C LEU A 262 -15.27 -16.83 11.82
N ALA A 263 -15.64 -17.57 10.79
CA ALA A 263 -16.62 -17.12 9.80
C ALA A 263 -17.97 -16.77 10.43
N ARG A 264 -18.46 -17.59 11.37
CA ARG A 264 -19.72 -17.30 12.10
C ARG A 264 -19.59 -16.04 12.94
N LEU A 265 -18.47 -15.85 13.64
CA LEU A 265 -18.21 -14.62 14.38
C LEU A 265 -18.19 -13.40 13.45
N LEU A 266 -17.44 -13.48 12.34
CA LEU A 266 -17.35 -12.40 11.35
C LEU A 266 -18.72 -12.08 10.73
N LYS A 267 -19.59 -13.08 10.51
CA LYS A 267 -20.99 -12.85 10.10
C LYS A 267 -21.76 -12.03 11.13
N GLY A 268 -21.69 -12.40 12.41
CA GLY A 268 -22.31 -11.63 13.49
C GLY A 268 -21.79 -10.19 13.56
N VAL A 269 -20.47 -10.01 13.43
CA VAL A 269 -19.83 -8.68 13.37
C VAL A 269 -20.23 -7.88 12.14
N ALA A 270 -20.40 -8.54 10.99
CA ALA A 270 -20.82 -7.88 9.75
C ALA A 270 -22.28 -7.39 9.84
N GLU A 271 -23.14 -8.08 10.60
CA GLU A 271 -24.56 -7.76 10.74
C GLU A 271 -24.86 -6.79 11.88
N GLN A 272 -24.15 -6.90 13.00
CA GLN A 272 -24.44 -6.15 14.23
C GLN A 272 -23.31 -5.17 14.61
N GLY A 273 -22.26 -5.09 13.79
CA GLY A 273 -21.04 -4.34 14.10
C GLY A 273 -20.18 -5.04 15.16
N PRO A 274 -19.04 -4.43 15.57
CA PRO A 274 -18.19 -4.99 16.62
C PRO A 274 -18.90 -5.22 17.96
N ASP A 275 -20.01 -4.53 18.23
CA ASP A 275 -20.79 -4.72 19.45
C ASP A 275 -21.25 -6.19 19.61
N PHE A 276 -21.33 -6.97 18.52
CA PHE A 276 -21.54 -8.41 18.58
C PHE A 276 -20.48 -9.16 19.40
N MET A 277 -19.21 -8.78 19.28
CA MET A 277 -18.10 -9.40 20.02
C MET A 277 -17.86 -8.72 21.38
N TYR A 278 -18.05 -7.40 21.46
CA TYR A 278 -17.64 -6.62 22.63
C TYR A 278 -18.75 -6.35 23.64
N LYS A 279 -20.04 -6.45 23.25
CA LYS A 279 -21.18 -6.07 24.10
C LYS A 279 -22.25 -7.14 24.24
N ASN A 280 -22.31 -8.13 23.35
CA ASN A 280 -23.20 -9.27 23.50
C ASN A 280 -22.78 -10.10 24.73
N ASP A 281 -23.68 -10.26 25.70
CA ASP A 281 -23.38 -10.90 26.98
C ASP A 281 -22.92 -12.35 26.82
N ASP A 282 -23.62 -13.15 26.01
CA ASP A 282 -23.30 -14.56 25.81
C ASP A 282 -21.92 -14.73 25.17
N VAL A 283 -21.64 -13.95 24.11
CA VAL A 283 -20.33 -13.98 23.43
C VAL A 283 -19.22 -13.54 24.38
N VAL A 284 -19.37 -12.42 25.08
CA VAL A 284 -18.33 -11.91 25.98
C VAL A 284 -18.07 -12.88 27.13
N LEU A 285 -19.11 -13.46 27.71
CA LEU A 285 -18.96 -14.42 28.82
C LEU A 285 -18.22 -15.69 28.37
N ASP A 286 -18.53 -16.22 27.18
CA ASP A 286 -17.82 -17.37 26.61
C ASP A 286 -16.34 -17.05 26.36
N LEU A 287 -16.04 -15.90 25.75
CA LEU A 287 -14.66 -15.48 25.47
C LEU A 287 -13.84 -15.33 26.75
N VAL A 288 -14.41 -14.69 27.78
CA VAL A 288 -13.75 -14.51 29.08
C VAL A 288 -13.52 -15.85 29.77
N ALA A 289 -14.50 -16.74 29.75
CA ALA A 289 -14.38 -18.07 30.35
C ALA A 289 -13.26 -18.87 29.68
N GLU A 290 -13.18 -18.86 28.35
CA GLU A 290 -12.15 -19.58 27.59
C GLU A 290 -10.74 -19.00 27.81
N ILE A 291 -10.59 -17.67 27.81
CA ILE A 291 -9.32 -17.00 28.10
C ILE A 291 -8.85 -17.34 29.52
N ASN A 292 -9.76 -17.30 30.50
CA ASN A 292 -9.44 -17.60 31.90
C ASN A 292 -9.16 -19.10 32.12
N GLN A 293 -9.81 -19.99 31.37
CA GLN A 293 -9.47 -21.42 31.36
C GLN A 293 -8.05 -21.66 30.85
N ALA A 294 -7.57 -20.82 29.91
CA ALA A 294 -6.18 -20.81 29.46
C ALA A 294 -5.22 -20.08 30.44
N GLY A 295 -5.69 -19.71 31.63
CA GLY A 295 -4.92 -19.07 32.69
C GLY A 295 -4.97 -17.54 32.69
N GLY A 296 -5.78 -16.92 31.83
CA GLY A 296 -6.00 -15.47 31.79
C GLY A 296 -6.67 -14.91 33.05
N ILE A 297 -6.79 -13.59 33.08
CA ILE A 297 -7.30 -12.82 34.23
C ILE A 297 -8.36 -11.79 33.79
N PHE A 298 -9.15 -12.16 32.78
CA PHE A 298 -10.14 -11.28 32.18
C PHE A 298 -11.42 -11.20 33.02
N HIS A 299 -12.02 -10.03 33.00
CA HIS A 299 -13.36 -9.74 33.45
C HIS A 299 -14.21 -9.27 32.26
N TYR A 300 -15.51 -9.54 32.23
CA TYR A 300 -16.38 -9.17 31.09
C TYR A 300 -16.37 -7.66 30.79
N LEU A 301 -16.10 -6.81 31.79
CA LEU A 301 -15.96 -5.37 31.61
C LEU A 301 -14.74 -4.98 30.78
N ASP A 302 -13.72 -5.83 30.69
CA ASP A 302 -12.53 -5.57 29.87
C ASP A 302 -12.91 -5.38 28.40
N PHE A 303 -13.74 -6.28 27.86
CA PHE A 303 -14.28 -6.15 26.50
C PHE A 303 -15.27 -4.99 26.40
N LYS A 304 -16.23 -4.88 27.34
CA LYS A 304 -17.30 -3.87 27.25
C LYS A 304 -16.80 -2.43 27.32
N LYS A 305 -15.66 -2.18 27.97
CA LYS A 305 -15.09 -0.84 28.17
C LYS A 305 -13.97 -0.51 27.19
N TYR A 306 -13.55 -1.45 26.35
CA TYR A 306 -12.48 -1.18 25.39
C TYR A 306 -12.92 -0.12 24.37
N GLU A 307 -12.10 0.93 24.22
CA GLU A 307 -12.25 1.91 23.16
C GLU A 307 -10.88 2.28 22.56
N PRO A 308 -10.77 2.34 21.22
CA PRO A 308 -9.55 2.80 20.56
C PRO A 308 -9.44 4.33 20.67
N LYS A 309 -8.20 4.82 20.76
CA LYS A 309 -7.92 6.25 20.79
C LYS A 309 -7.77 6.78 19.37
N ASP A 310 -8.09 8.05 19.16
CA ASP A 310 -7.72 8.78 17.96
C ASP A 310 -7.11 10.13 18.38
N TYR A 311 -6.15 10.59 17.58
CA TYR A 311 -5.46 11.85 17.78
C TYR A 311 -4.84 12.30 16.45
N PRO A 312 -4.48 13.59 16.29
CA PRO A 312 -3.69 14.01 15.14
C PRO A 312 -2.43 13.15 15.01
N ALA A 313 -2.12 12.69 13.80
CA ALA A 313 -0.88 11.95 13.60
C ALA A 313 0.32 12.86 13.90
N GLU A 314 1.39 12.28 14.43
CA GLU A 314 2.65 12.99 14.62
C GLU A 314 3.23 13.32 13.25
N GLU A 315 3.51 14.60 13.01
CA GLU A 315 4.06 15.10 11.76
C GLU A 315 5.51 15.52 11.95
N PHE A 316 6.40 15.13 11.04
CA PHE A 316 7.73 15.69 10.96
C PHE A 316 8.21 15.79 9.51
N VAL A 317 9.10 16.74 9.25
CA VAL A 317 9.57 17.08 7.91
C VAL A 317 10.94 16.45 7.66
N ILE A 318 11.13 15.87 6.48
CA ILE A 318 12.43 15.38 6.00
C ILE A 318 12.62 15.90 4.59
N GLY A 319 13.57 16.82 4.38
CA GLY A 319 13.70 17.53 3.11
C GLY A 319 12.37 18.15 2.66
N ASP A 320 11.84 17.72 1.51
CA ASP A 320 10.58 18.22 0.93
C ASP A 320 9.34 17.36 1.29
N TYR A 321 9.46 16.47 2.28
CA TYR A 321 8.43 15.48 2.62
C TYR A 321 7.92 15.66 4.05
N ASN A 322 6.61 15.52 4.25
CA ASN A 322 5.96 15.41 5.56
C ASN A 322 5.72 13.93 5.88
N LEU A 323 6.32 13.43 6.95
CA LEU A 323 6.03 12.11 7.50
C LEU A 323 4.97 12.21 8.58
N TYR A 324 3.95 11.35 8.50
CA TYR A 324 2.91 11.18 9.49
C TYR A 324 3.03 9.81 10.16
N THR A 325 3.14 9.79 11.47
CA THR A 325 3.31 8.57 12.27
C THR A 325 2.43 8.58 13.51
N LEU A 326 2.44 7.49 14.28
CA LEU A 326 1.87 7.50 15.62
C LEU A 326 2.90 7.99 16.63
N GLY A 327 2.44 8.77 17.61
CA GLY A 327 3.22 9.09 18.80
C GLY A 327 3.40 7.88 19.73
N ALA A 328 4.08 8.11 20.86
CA ALA A 328 4.23 7.09 21.90
C ALA A 328 2.87 6.53 22.36
N PRO A 329 2.78 5.23 22.68
CA PRO A 329 3.88 4.27 22.88
C PRO A 329 4.34 3.57 21.59
N SER A 330 3.89 3.99 20.41
CA SER A 330 4.43 3.52 19.12
C SER A 330 5.87 4.00 18.91
N GLY A 331 6.60 3.32 18.03
CA GLY A 331 7.99 3.65 17.69
C GLY A 331 8.17 4.84 16.73
N GLY A 332 7.12 5.62 16.43
CA GLY A 332 7.21 6.83 15.59
C GLY A 332 8.31 7.81 16.03
N PRO A 333 8.39 8.20 17.31
CA PRO A 333 9.45 9.10 17.81
C PRO A 333 10.88 8.54 17.64
N ILE A 334 11.04 7.22 17.60
CA ILE A 334 12.35 6.58 17.38
C ILE A 334 12.75 6.68 15.91
N LEU A 335 11.80 6.51 14.99
CA LEU A 335 12.07 6.72 13.57
C LEU A 335 12.37 8.19 13.28
N GLU A 336 11.65 9.12 13.90
CA GLU A 336 11.94 10.55 13.80
C GLU A 336 13.39 10.85 14.21
N LEU A 337 13.84 10.31 15.35
CA LEU A 337 15.24 10.46 15.77
C LEU A 337 16.23 9.88 14.73
N ILE A 338 15.98 8.68 14.22
CA ILE A 338 16.85 8.04 13.23
C ILE A 338 16.96 8.93 11.98
N LEU A 339 15.84 9.44 11.50
CA LEU A 339 15.79 10.25 10.28
C LEU A 339 16.44 11.63 10.50
N ASN A 340 16.25 12.27 11.65
CA ASN A 340 16.94 13.52 12.01
C ASN A 340 18.46 13.32 12.10
N VAL A 341 18.92 12.19 12.67
CA VAL A 341 20.36 11.85 12.69
C VAL A 341 20.88 11.73 11.25
N LEU A 342 20.16 11.04 10.37
CA LEU A 342 20.58 10.81 8.99
C LEU A 342 20.52 12.05 8.10
N GLU A 343 19.55 12.94 8.32
CA GLU A 343 19.38 14.17 7.55
C GLU A 343 20.64 15.04 7.62
N GLY A 344 21.29 15.13 8.79
CA GLY A 344 22.52 15.90 8.97
C GLY A 344 23.74 15.38 8.21
N TYR A 345 23.69 14.21 7.57
CA TYR A 345 24.74 13.72 6.67
C TYR A 345 24.56 14.17 5.21
N ASN A 346 23.44 14.82 4.86
CA ASN A 346 23.12 15.25 3.48
C ASN A 346 23.29 14.11 2.46
N ILE A 347 22.72 12.93 2.77
CA ILE A 347 22.83 11.72 1.95
C ILE A 347 22.30 12.02 0.54
N THR A 348 23.10 11.68 -0.48
CA THR A 348 22.72 11.82 -1.89
C THR A 348 22.74 10.47 -2.59
N ALA A 349 22.17 10.40 -3.80
CA ALA A 349 22.21 9.20 -4.63
C ALA A 349 23.66 8.77 -4.99
N ASP A 350 24.65 9.64 -4.85
CA ASP A 350 26.06 9.33 -5.04
C ASP A 350 26.62 8.42 -3.93
N GLU A 351 25.97 8.32 -2.76
CA GLU A 351 26.41 7.42 -1.68
C GLU A 351 26.22 5.93 -2.02
N ILE A 352 25.42 5.59 -3.03
CA ILE A 352 25.27 4.20 -3.52
C ILE A 352 26.04 3.95 -4.83
N SER A 353 26.95 4.86 -5.21
CA SER A 353 27.67 4.78 -6.48
C SER A 353 28.77 3.70 -6.49
N THR A 354 29.34 3.38 -5.32
CA THR A 354 30.36 2.34 -5.15
C THR A 354 30.10 1.50 -3.90
N PRO A 355 30.59 0.26 -3.83
CA PRO A 355 30.42 -0.59 -2.65
C PRO A 355 30.97 0.04 -1.36
N GLU A 356 32.05 0.82 -1.43
CA GLU A 356 32.65 1.47 -0.27
C GLU A 356 31.74 2.56 0.31
N ARG A 357 31.18 3.40 -0.57
CA ARG A 357 30.24 4.45 -0.16
C ARG A 357 28.93 3.87 0.34
N GLU A 358 28.45 2.81 -0.32
CA GLU A 358 27.26 2.09 0.10
C GLU A 358 27.46 1.48 1.50
N ALA A 359 28.63 0.90 1.76
CA ALA A 359 29.00 0.40 3.08
C ALA A 359 29.05 1.52 4.13
N GLU A 360 29.60 2.69 3.80
CA GLU A 360 29.58 3.86 4.70
C GLU A 360 28.16 4.34 5.00
N LEU A 361 27.28 4.38 4.00
CA LEU A 361 25.86 4.72 4.18
C LEU A 361 25.18 3.73 5.13
N PHE A 362 25.32 2.43 4.88
CA PHE A 362 24.76 1.41 5.77
C PHE A 362 25.33 1.50 7.18
N HIS A 363 26.62 1.80 7.32
CA HIS A 363 27.24 2.00 8.63
C HIS A 363 26.58 3.17 9.39
N LYS A 364 26.39 4.33 8.75
CA LYS A 364 25.67 5.47 9.34
C LYS A 364 24.26 5.09 9.79
N VAL A 365 23.51 4.37 8.94
CA VAL A 365 22.15 3.90 9.24
C VAL A 365 22.14 2.95 10.44
N ILE A 366 23.04 1.97 10.46
CA ILE A 366 23.15 0.99 11.54
C ILE A 366 23.49 1.67 12.86
N GLU A 367 24.47 2.58 12.87
CA GLU A 367 24.86 3.29 14.09
C GLU A 367 23.75 4.21 14.61
N ALA A 368 23.05 4.93 13.72
CA ALA A 368 21.88 5.73 14.09
C ALA A 368 20.78 4.86 14.72
N MET A 369 20.49 3.69 14.14
CA MET A 369 19.53 2.74 14.69
C MET A 369 19.95 2.20 16.06
N LYS A 370 21.23 1.95 16.32
CA LYS A 370 21.73 1.50 17.63
C LYS A 370 21.49 2.55 18.72
N PHE A 371 21.83 3.82 18.43
CA PHE A 371 21.57 4.92 19.36
C PHE A 371 20.07 5.10 19.62
N ALA A 372 19.25 5.13 18.57
CA ALA A 372 17.81 5.28 18.72
C ALA A 372 17.17 4.09 19.46
N SER A 373 17.67 2.87 19.23
CA SER A 373 17.23 1.67 19.96
C SER A 373 17.57 1.72 21.45
N ALA A 374 18.67 2.40 21.83
CA ALA A 374 19.00 2.63 23.23
C ALA A 374 17.99 3.55 23.91
N ASP A 375 17.56 4.64 23.24
CA ASP A 375 16.54 5.54 23.77
C ASP A 375 15.13 4.91 23.77
N ARG A 376 14.84 4.02 22.82
CA ARG A 376 13.57 3.28 22.75
C ARG A 376 13.22 2.56 24.07
N LEU A 377 14.22 2.11 24.82
CA LEU A 377 14.03 1.43 26.10
C LEU A 377 13.36 2.31 27.18
N TYR A 378 13.36 3.63 26.99
CA TYR A 378 12.74 4.59 27.91
C TYR A 378 11.36 5.07 27.44
N LEU A 379 10.90 4.62 26.27
CA LEU A 379 9.52 4.88 25.84
C LEU A 379 8.53 4.08 26.68
N GLY A 380 7.38 4.68 26.92
CA GLY A 380 6.25 4.03 27.58
C GLY A 380 4.95 4.72 27.18
N ASP A 381 3.85 4.27 27.76
CA ASP A 381 2.52 4.84 27.50
C ASP A 381 2.39 6.21 28.18
N PRO A 382 2.23 7.32 27.42
CA PRO A 382 2.18 8.67 27.96
C PRO A 382 1.02 8.91 28.94
N ASP A 383 -0.03 8.09 28.90
CA ASP A 383 -1.12 8.17 29.89
C ASP A 383 -0.67 7.75 31.30
N PHE A 384 0.43 6.99 31.41
CA PHE A 384 0.87 6.38 32.67
C PHE A 384 2.28 6.79 33.09
N VAL A 385 3.14 7.17 32.14
CA VAL A 385 4.51 7.61 32.42
C VAL A 385 4.80 8.96 31.79
N THR A 386 5.41 9.85 32.56
CA THR A 386 5.83 11.17 32.06
C THR A 386 7.06 11.03 31.15
N ILE A 387 6.84 11.11 29.85
CA ILE A 387 7.89 10.98 28.81
C ILE A 387 8.10 12.24 27.97
N ASP A 388 7.47 13.37 28.31
CA ASP A 388 7.52 14.60 27.51
C ASP A 388 8.95 15.08 27.24
N LYS A 389 9.82 15.04 28.26
CA LYS A 389 11.23 15.41 28.10
C LYS A 389 11.99 14.46 27.19
N LEU A 390 11.66 13.17 27.21
CA LEU A 390 12.23 12.19 26.30
C LEU A 390 11.77 12.49 24.88
N LEU A 391 10.48 12.68 24.65
CA LEU A 391 9.95 13.02 23.34
C LEU A 391 10.58 14.31 22.80
N GLN A 392 10.68 15.38 23.60
CA GLN A 392 11.36 16.62 23.20
C GLN A 392 12.83 16.39 22.84
N LYS A 393 13.54 15.56 23.61
CA LYS A 393 14.94 15.18 23.33
C LYS A 393 15.04 14.42 22.00
N LEU A 394 14.20 13.43 21.77
CA LEU A 394 14.19 12.60 20.54
C LEU A 394 13.95 13.44 19.27
N LYS A 395 13.15 14.51 19.38
CA LYS A 395 12.86 15.41 18.27
C LYS A 395 13.90 16.52 18.06
N SER A 396 14.85 16.68 18.97
CA SER A 396 15.77 17.83 18.95
C SER A 396 16.95 17.63 18.00
N GLU A 397 17.24 18.65 17.21
CA GLU A 397 18.40 18.67 16.31
C GLU A 397 19.73 18.63 17.09
N ASP A 398 19.79 19.26 18.26
CA ASP A 398 20.96 19.19 19.15
C ASP A 398 21.28 17.74 19.56
N TYR A 399 20.26 16.94 19.85
CA TYR A 399 20.47 15.53 20.21
C TYR A 399 20.84 14.67 18.99
N ALA A 400 20.24 14.93 17.83
CA ALA A 400 20.66 14.29 16.58
C ALA A 400 22.13 14.60 16.24
N ALA A 401 22.56 15.86 16.39
CA ALA A 401 23.94 16.28 16.22
C ALA A 401 24.89 15.63 17.25
N TYR A 402 24.46 15.52 18.52
CA TYR A 402 25.19 14.79 19.55
C TYR A 402 25.41 13.32 19.14
N ILE A 403 24.37 12.63 18.68
CA ILE A 403 24.49 11.25 18.18
C ILE A 403 25.47 11.19 17.00
N ARG A 404 25.32 12.05 15.99
CA ARG A 404 26.25 12.08 14.84
C ARG A 404 27.71 12.24 15.27
N SER A 405 27.99 13.08 16.27
CA SER A 405 29.35 13.29 16.79
C SER A 405 29.95 12.04 17.46
N ARG A 406 29.10 11.08 17.84
CA ARG A 406 29.45 9.81 18.48
C ARG A 406 29.51 8.65 17.49
N ILE A 407 29.15 8.85 16.22
CA ILE A 407 29.24 7.82 15.17
C ILE A 407 30.64 7.88 14.55
N HIS A 408 31.39 6.79 14.67
CA HIS A 408 32.72 6.65 14.07
C HIS A 408 32.63 5.83 12.78
N LEU A 409 33.01 6.39 11.63
CA LEU A 409 32.84 5.71 10.32
C LEU A 409 33.59 4.39 10.18
N ASN A 410 34.65 4.17 10.97
CA ASN A 410 35.52 3.00 10.85
C ASN A 410 35.37 1.99 12.00
N THR A 411 34.39 2.15 12.89
CA THR A 411 34.25 1.31 14.10
C THR A 411 32.83 1.29 14.63
N THR A 412 32.43 0.15 15.20
CA THR A 412 31.26 -0.01 16.07
C THR A 412 31.74 -0.30 17.49
N HIS A 413 30.89 -0.03 18.49
CA HIS A 413 31.20 -0.27 19.89
C HIS A 413 30.38 -1.40 20.50
N ASP A 414 30.76 -1.82 21.71
CA ASP A 414 29.95 -2.71 22.55
C ASP A 414 28.67 -2.02 23.02
N ILE A 415 27.68 -2.81 23.46
CA ILE A 415 26.35 -2.33 23.89
C ILE A 415 26.44 -1.20 24.93
N SER A 416 27.41 -1.28 25.86
CA SER A 416 27.64 -0.29 26.93
C SER A 416 27.93 1.12 26.42
N TYR A 417 28.37 1.26 25.17
CA TYR A 417 28.57 2.56 24.54
C TYR A 417 27.25 3.28 24.21
N TYR A 418 26.22 2.51 23.85
CA TYR A 418 24.91 3.02 23.46
C TYR A 418 23.94 3.05 24.64
N THR A 419 23.98 2.04 25.53
CA THR A 419 23.07 1.94 26.68
C THR A 419 23.68 1.20 27.86
N ASN A 420 23.27 1.61 29.07
CA ASN A 420 23.58 0.88 30.30
C ASN A 420 22.55 -0.25 30.61
N HIS A 421 21.55 -0.44 29.75
CA HIS A 421 20.55 -1.49 29.92
C HIS A 421 21.08 -2.84 29.45
N THR A 422 20.88 -3.86 30.28
CA THR A 422 21.32 -5.25 30.01
C THR A 422 20.19 -6.15 29.50
N GLY A 423 19.15 -5.57 28.91
CA GLY A 423 18.01 -6.32 28.37
C GLY A 423 18.40 -7.07 27.09
N GLN A 424 17.97 -8.34 26.96
CA GLN A 424 18.10 -9.05 25.69
C GLN A 424 17.00 -8.61 24.73
N ALA A 425 17.36 -8.34 23.48
CA ALA A 425 16.38 -8.17 22.41
C ALA A 425 15.65 -9.50 22.18
N SER A 426 14.34 -9.52 22.36
CA SER A 426 13.52 -10.65 21.89
C SER A 426 13.18 -10.44 20.42
N HIS A 427 13.40 -11.46 19.60
CA HIS A 427 12.89 -11.46 18.24
C HIS A 427 11.38 -11.67 18.31
N SER A 428 10.60 -10.66 17.94
CA SER A 428 9.16 -10.80 17.71
C SER A 428 8.92 -11.22 16.25
N PHE A 429 7.92 -12.06 16.04
CA PHE A 429 7.55 -12.58 14.72
C PHE A 429 6.03 -12.63 14.65
N GLY A 430 5.35 -11.87 13.80
CA GLY A 430 3.89 -11.98 13.67
C GLY A 430 3.24 -10.61 13.53
N THR A 431 3.39 -10.01 12.37
CA THR A 431 2.83 -8.69 12.07
C THR A 431 2.58 -8.60 10.58
N SER A 432 1.48 -7.97 10.20
CA SER A 432 1.18 -7.66 8.80
C SER A 432 0.92 -6.17 8.64
N HIS A 433 1.15 -5.69 7.43
CA HIS A 433 0.97 -4.29 7.08
C HIS A 433 0.08 -4.17 5.85
N VAL A 434 -0.85 -3.21 5.89
CA VAL A 434 -1.72 -2.85 4.78
C VAL A 434 -1.52 -1.37 4.48
N SER A 435 -1.20 -1.07 3.21
CA SER A 435 -1.12 0.28 2.69
C SER A 435 -2.11 0.46 1.55
N VAL A 436 -2.88 1.55 1.59
CA VAL A 436 -3.88 1.88 0.58
C VAL A 436 -3.68 3.32 0.14
N LEU A 437 -3.60 3.55 -1.17
CA LEU A 437 -3.79 4.86 -1.77
C LEU A 437 -5.09 4.82 -2.56
N SER A 438 -6.03 5.71 -2.23
CA SER A 438 -7.27 5.84 -2.99
C SER A 438 -7.05 6.58 -4.32
N PRO A 439 -7.94 6.39 -5.30
CA PRO A 439 -8.00 7.25 -6.48
C PRO A 439 -8.18 8.75 -6.16
N TYR A 440 -8.67 9.09 -4.97
CA TYR A 440 -8.91 10.48 -4.58
C TYR A 440 -7.72 11.12 -3.84
N GLY A 441 -6.62 10.38 -3.69
CA GLY A 441 -5.40 10.82 -3.01
C GLY A 441 -5.40 10.62 -1.49
N ASP A 442 -6.53 10.22 -0.88
CA ASP A 442 -6.55 9.77 0.51
C ASP A 442 -5.70 8.50 0.65
N ALA A 443 -4.99 8.37 1.76
CA ALA A 443 -4.15 7.21 2.02
C ALA A 443 -4.37 6.65 3.42
N VAL A 444 -4.18 5.34 3.56
CA VAL A 444 -4.30 4.62 4.82
C VAL A 444 -3.12 3.69 4.97
N SER A 445 -2.46 3.74 6.12
CA SER A 445 -1.34 2.86 6.49
C SER A 445 -1.68 2.20 7.82
N VAL A 446 -1.72 0.86 7.83
CA VAL A 446 -2.16 0.08 8.99
C VAL A 446 -1.18 -1.04 9.26
N THR A 447 -0.70 -1.12 10.49
CA THR A 447 0.04 -2.28 10.99
C THR A 447 -0.82 -2.96 12.02
N SER A 448 -1.08 -4.25 11.82
CA SER A 448 -1.80 -5.09 12.76
C SER A 448 -0.96 -6.30 13.18
N THR A 449 -1.18 -6.78 14.40
CA THR A 449 -0.39 -7.83 15.00
C THR A 449 -1.18 -8.60 16.05
N ILE A 450 -0.78 -9.86 16.26
CA ILE A 450 -1.07 -10.64 17.48
C ILE A 450 0.22 -10.89 18.29
N ASN A 451 1.23 -10.03 18.08
CA ASN A 451 2.63 -10.10 18.48
C ASN A 451 3.41 -11.28 17.89
N TYR A 452 3.35 -12.46 18.51
CA TYR A 452 4.13 -13.62 18.06
C TYR A 452 3.36 -14.48 17.06
N TYR A 453 4.03 -15.47 16.45
CA TYR A 453 3.38 -16.40 15.53
C TYR A 453 2.27 -17.14 16.27
N PHE A 454 1.03 -16.91 15.83
CA PHE A 454 -0.19 -17.39 16.49
C PHE A 454 -0.36 -16.89 17.94
N GLY A 455 0.25 -15.75 18.26
CA GLY A 455 0.16 -15.03 19.52
C GLY A 455 0.42 -15.89 20.75
N SER A 456 -0.60 -16.01 21.59
CA SER A 456 -0.55 -16.78 22.84
C SER A 456 -0.69 -18.29 22.65
N LEU A 457 -0.88 -18.77 21.42
CA LEU A 457 -1.29 -20.14 21.07
C LEU A 457 -2.64 -20.56 21.64
N VAL A 458 -3.39 -19.63 22.24
CA VAL A 458 -4.76 -19.85 22.69
C VAL A 458 -5.69 -19.56 21.53
N VAL A 459 -6.56 -20.52 21.20
CA VAL A 459 -7.62 -20.38 20.20
C VAL A 459 -8.96 -20.54 20.90
N SER A 460 -9.86 -19.58 20.70
CA SER A 460 -11.22 -19.63 21.23
C SER A 460 -11.98 -20.82 20.63
N ASN A 461 -12.61 -21.62 21.48
CA ASN A 461 -13.39 -22.77 21.06
C ASN A 461 -14.74 -22.35 20.45
N SER A 462 -15.40 -21.36 21.04
CA SER A 462 -16.69 -20.84 20.57
C SER A 462 -16.56 -20.07 19.25
N THR A 463 -15.51 -19.26 19.12
CA THR A 463 -15.39 -18.29 18.01
C THR A 463 -14.23 -18.53 17.06
N GLY A 464 -13.24 -19.35 17.41
CA GLY A 464 -12.06 -19.58 16.56
C GLY A 464 -11.09 -18.39 16.51
N ILE A 465 -11.24 -17.38 17.36
CA ILE A 465 -10.26 -16.30 17.48
C ILE A 465 -8.91 -16.87 17.94
N ILE A 466 -7.83 -16.48 17.27
CA ILE A 466 -6.45 -16.68 17.73
C ILE A 466 -6.06 -15.45 18.54
N TRP A 467 -5.70 -15.64 19.81
CA TRP A 467 -5.46 -14.54 20.74
C TRP A 467 -4.02 -14.06 20.71
N ASN A 468 -3.84 -12.74 20.74
CA ASN A 468 -2.54 -12.10 20.91
C ASN A 468 -1.79 -12.56 22.16
N ASN A 469 -0.48 -12.35 22.17
CA ASN A 469 0.32 -12.39 23.39
C ASN A 469 0.93 -11.01 23.69
N GLU A 470 0.19 -9.95 23.44
CA GLU A 470 0.71 -8.59 23.42
C GLU A 470 1.21 -8.16 24.80
N MET A 471 0.63 -8.67 25.91
CA MET A 471 1.12 -8.39 27.28
C MET A 471 2.59 -8.79 27.47
N LYS A 472 3.16 -9.58 26.55
CA LYS A 472 4.58 -9.92 26.51
C LYS A 472 5.50 -8.70 26.33
N ASP A 473 4.99 -7.57 25.84
CA ASP A 473 5.79 -6.37 25.61
C ASP A 473 5.96 -5.50 26.86
N PHE A 474 5.23 -5.78 27.96
CA PHE A 474 5.52 -5.17 29.25
C PHE A 474 6.90 -5.58 29.80
N THR A 475 7.51 -4.75 30.63
CA THR A 475 8.78 -5.07 31.27
C THR A 475 8.57 -6.00 32.48
N PHE A 476 9.28 -7.14 32.50
CA PHE A 476 9.11 -8.23 33.49
C PHE A 476 9.93 -8.10 34.78
N LYS A 477 10.72 -7.03 34.92
CA LYS A 477 11.60 -6.84 36.07
C LYS A 477 11.16 -5.66 36.93
N GLU A 478 11.22 -5.86 38.24
CA GLU A 478 11.02 -4.86 39.29
C GLU A 478 11.75 -3.55 38.96
N SER A 479 11.03 -2.57 38.40
CA SER A 479 11.35 -1.18 38.68
C SER A 479 10.26 -0.68 39.61
N LYS A 480 10.64 -0.14 40.76
CA LYS A 480 9.76 0.35 41.83
C LYS A 480 8.92 1.58 41.43
N THR A 481 8.74 1.86 40.13
CA THR A 481 8.32 3.18 39.63
C THR A 481 7.29 3.11 38.49
N SER A 482 6.37 2.14 38.46
CA SER A 482 5.19 2.27 37.58
C SER A 482 3.98 1.46 38.08
N PRO A 483 2.85 2.08 38.48
CA PRO A 483 1.60 1.41 38.95
C PRO A 483 0.72 0.85 37.82
N MET A 484 0.45 -0.47 37.82
CA MET A 484 -0.12 -1.27 36.70
C MET A 484 -1.63 -1.26 36.53
N ASP A 485 -2.33 -0.17 36.85
CA ASP A 485 -3.79 -0.13 36.73
C ASP A 485 -4.24 0.32 35.33
N GLY A 486 -4.88 -0.57 34.56
CA GLY A 486 -5.68 -0.22 33.36
C GLY A 486 -4.95 0.09 32.03
N ARG A 487 -3.78 -0.51 31.80
CA ARG A 487 -2.76 0.01 30.86
C ARG A 487 -2.87 -0.41 29.39
N LYS A 488 -2.48 0.42 28.41
CA LYS A 488 -2.09 -0.07 27.07
C LYS A 488 -0.70 -0.68 27.10
N ILE A 489 -0.47 -1.63 26.20
CA ILE A 489 0.81 -2.33 26.08
C ILE A 489 1.70 -1.56 25.09
N GLY A 490 2.89 -1.13 25.52
CA GLY A 490 3.89 -0.55 24.61
C GLY A 490 4.36 -1.59 23.58
N GLY A 491 4.78 -1.18 22.38
CA GLY A 491 5.18 -2.10 21.32
C GLY A 491 6.32 -1.56 20.46
N PRO A 492 7.10 -2.41 19.75
CA PRO A 492 8.10 -1.96 18.79
C PRO A 492 7.56 -1.23 17.57
N PHE A 493 6.24 -1.21 17.38
CA PHE A 493 5.66 -0.94 16.07
C PHE A 493 5.76 0.54 15.73
N THR A 494 6.51 0.84 14.67
CA THR A 494 6.51 2.16 14.02
C THR A 494 5.66 2.08 12.76
N LEU A 495 4.85 3.11 12.54
CA LEU A 495 3.94 3.22 11.41
C LEU A 495 4.07 4.57 10.76
N CYS A 496 4.21 4.65 9.43
CA CYS A 496 4.41 5.93 8.77
C CYS A 496 3.71 6.07 7.42
N SER A 497 3.18 7.26 7.17
CA SER A 497 2.71 7.74 5.86
C SER A 497 3.53 8.98 5.46
N ILE A 498 4.20 8.96 4.31
CA ILE A 498 4.93 10.10 3.73
C ILE A 498 4.00 10.89 2.82
N VAL A 499 4.09 12.22 2.81
CA VAL A 499 3.48 13.10 1.81
C VAL A 499 4.55 14.03 1.22
N LYS A 500 4.58 14.25 -0.10
CA LYS A 500 5.48 15.22 -0.76
C LYS A 500 4.74 16.43 -1.31
N ASP A 501 5.20 17.63 -1.02
CA ASP A 501 4.71 18.86 -1.67
C ASP A 501 5.51 19.20 -2.94
N GLY A 502 4.85 19.13 -4.10
CA GLY A 502 5.33 19.74 -5.35
C GLY A 502 6.35 18.94 -6.19
N LYS A 503 5.92 18.64 -7.43
CA LYS A 503 6.65 18.14 -8.62
C LYS A 503 6.81 16.61 -8.78
N GLU A 504 6.91 16.26 -10.07
CA GLU A 504 6.50 15.07 -10.84
C GLU A 504 6.72 13.64 -10.27
N ASN A 505 5.76 12.79 -10.68
CA ASN A 505 5.50 11.41 -10.32
C ASN A 505 6.72 10.49 -10.29
N ARG A 506 7.01 9.88 -9.13
CA ARG A 506 7.75 8.61 -9.05
C ARG A 506 7.26 7.77 -7.87
N TRP A 507 6.77 6.58 -8.20
CA TRP A 507 6.34 5.54 -7.26
C TRP A 507 7.51 4.62 -6.91
N THR A 508 7.73 4.34 -5.62
CA THR A 508 8.65 3.29 -5.16
C THR A 508 7.96 2.41 -4.12
N PRO A 509 7.95 1.07 -4.28
CA PRO A 509 7.39 0.15 -3.29
C PRO A 509 8.46 -0.16 -2.23
N LEU A 510 8.29 0.32 -0.99
CA LEU A 510 9.08 -0.15 0.14
C LEU A 510 8.16 -0.49 1.33
N PRO A 511 8.36 -1.65 1.98
CA PRO A 511 7.50 -2.16 3.04
C PRO A 511 7.78 -1.36 4.32
N LEU A 512 6.98 -0.31 4.54
CA LEU A 512 6.77 0.52 5.76
C LEU A 512 6.25 1.93 5.39
N TRP A 513 6.13 2.24 4.09
CA TRP A 513 6.05 3.62 3.62
C TRP A 513 4.86 3.81 2.67
N GLY A 514 3.78 4.44 3.15
CA GLY A 514 2.74 4.96 2.27
C GLY A 514 3.14 6.34 1.77
N MET A 515 3.62 6.50 0.53
CA MET A 515 3.91 7.81 -0.07
C MET A 515 2.64 8.38 -0.76
N VAL A 516 2.21 9.58 -0.37
CA VAL A 516 1.19 10.38 -1.07
C VAL A 516 1.90 11.52 -1.79
N GLN A 517 1.79 11.55 -3.10
CA GLN A 517 2.38 12.61 -3.92
C GLN A 517 1.30 13.60 -4.34
N ASP A 518 1.55 14.90 -4.10
CA ASP A 518 0.65 15.96 -4.55
C ASP A 518 0.73 16.16 -6.07
N GLY A 519 -0.27 15.63 -6.79
CA GLY A 519 -0.55 16.00 -8.18
C GLY A 519 -1.29 17.35 -8.24
N LYS A 520 -0.81 18.29 -9.07
CA LYS A 520 -1.59 19.46 -9.47
C LYS A 520 -2.24 19.18 -10.82
N GLY A 521 -3.56 19.39 -10.87
CA GLY A 521 -4.35 19.84 -12.03
C GLY A 521 -4.23 19.02 -13.30
#